data_AF-A0A3S4IKR1-F1
#
_entry.id   AF-A0A3S4IKR1-F1
#
_cell.length_a   1.000
_cell.length_b   1.000
_cell.length_c   1.000
_cell.angle_alpha   90.00
_cell.angle_beta   90.00
_cell.angle_gamma   90.00
#
_symmetry.space_group_name_H-M   'P 1'
#
loop_
_entity.id
_entity.type
_entity.pdbx_description
1 polymer ?
#
loop_
_entity_poly.entity_id
_entity_poly.type
_entity_poly.pdbx_seq_one_letter_code
_entity_poly.pdbx_strand_id
1 'polypeptide(L)'
;MPMLVLLDERADGSYVPGRMMRASDLVDGLGEANNPEWKTVALNSTGELVAPNGSIGFRWGEKGKWNLEPVAAGVETELSLSLLGQHDDVAGVAFPYFGGNENPHFRSVRQEPVLVRQLPVKRLDLADGSERMVVSVYDLVLANYGLDRGLDDCHSANNYNDVKAYTPAWGEQITGVPRRHIETIAREFAETAHKTHGRSMIILGAGVNHWYHMDMNYRGMINMLVFCGCVGQTGGGWGALCRPGEAAAANRLAAAGLRAGLESPAASDEQYLVFLQPCQPVAL
;
A
#
# COMPACT_ATOMS: atom_id res chain seq x y z
N MET A 1 5.57 -5.80 0.37
CA MET A 1 6.10 -4.52 -0.14
C MET A 1 7.57 -4.52 -0.60
N PRO A 2 8.43 -5.54 -0.37
CA PRO A 2 9.87 -5.44 -0.69
C PRO A 2 10.22 -5.61 -2.19
N MET A 3 9.23 -5.88 -3.04
CA MET A 3 9.48 -6.15 -4.46
C MET A 3 10.00 -4.91 -5.18
N LEU A 4 10.91 -5.12 -6.14
CA LEU A 4 11.54 -4.08 -6.93
C LEU A 4 10.71 -3.72 -8.16
N VAL A 5 10.72 -2.43 -8.51
CA VAL A 5 10.08 -1.83 -9.68
C VAL A 5 11.15 -1.15 -10.51
N LEU A 6 11.15 -1.42 -11.81
CA LEU A 6 12.00 -0.72 -12.77
C LEU A 6 11.47 0.69 -12.99
N LEU A 7 12.38 1.65 -13.07
CA LEU A 7 12.05 3.03 -13.42
C LEU A 7 12.24 3.24 -14.93
N ASP A 8 11.27 3.93 -15.54
CA ASP A 8 11.32 4.36 -16.93
C ASP A 8 11.65 5.86 -16.97
N GLU A 9 12.68 6.22 -17.75
CA GLU A 9 13.12 7.59 -17.91
C GLU A 9 12.13 8.38 -18.78
N ARG A 10 11.90 9.65 -18.41
CA ARG A 10 11.10 10.61 -19.16
C ARG A 10 12.00 11.61 -19.86
N ALA A 11 11.49 12.22 -20.93
CA ALA A 11 12.21 13.23 -21.71
C ALA A 11 12.63 14.47 -20.90
N ASP A 12 12.01 14.72 -19.75
CA ASP A 12 12.31 15.84 -18.84
C ASP A 12 13.40 15.48 -17.79
N GLY A 13 13.96 14.28 -17.83
CA GLY A 13 14.99 13.78 -16.90
C GLY A 13 14.42 13.23 -15.58
N SER A 14 13.10 13.26 -15.39
CA SER A 14 12.44 12.55 -14.29
C SER A 14 12.14 11.09 -14.67
N TYR A 15 11.68 10.30 -13.71
CA TYR A 15 11.34 8.89 -13.92
C TYR A 15 9.87 8.62 -13.63
N VAL A 16 9.32 7.51 -14.14
CA VAL A 16 8.03 6.95 -13.71
C VAL A 16 8.18 5.50 -13.26
N PRO A 17 7.35 5.03 -12.31
CA PRO A 17 7.32 3.63 -11.96
C PRO A 17 6.83 2.80 -13.15
N GLY A 18 7.69 1.95 -13.68
CA GLY A 18 7.37 1.01 -14.74
C GLY A 18 6.81 -0.30 -14.20
N ARG A 19 7.17 -1.41 -14.85
CA ARG A 19 6.80 -2.75 -14.38
C ARG A 19 7.67 -3.21 -13.20
N MET A 20 7.17 -4.19 -12.45
CA MET A 20 7.99 -4.93 -11.49
C MET A 20 9.16 -5.62 -12.18
N MET A 21 10.32 -5.62 -11.51
CA MET A 21 11.49 -6.37 -11.91
C MET A 21 11.22 -7.87 -11.82
N ARG A 22 11.70 -8.61 -12.82
CA ARG A 22 11.52 -10.05 -12.97
C ARG A 22 12.86 -10.75 -12.91
N ALA A 23 12.85 -12.03 -12.52
CA ALA A 23 14.07 -12.83 -12.51
C ALA A 23 14.70 -12.87 -13.92
N SER A 24 13.89 -12.94 -14.97
CA SER A 24 14.34 -12.90 -16.37
C SER A 24 15.08 -11.62 -16.80
N ASP A 25 15.00 -10.55 -16.00
CA ASP A 25 15.70 -9.30 -16.31
C ASP A 25 17.20 -9.39 -15.96
N LEU A 26 17.61 -10.41 -15.21
CA LEU A 26 18.98 -10.63 -14.76
C LEU A 26 19.67 -11.71 -15.58
N VAL A 27 20.98 -11.56 -15.79
CA VAL A 27 21.80 -12.41 -16.68
C VAL A 27 21.58 -13.91 -16.44
N ASP A 28 21.66 -14.35 -15.18
CA ASP A 28 21.51 -15.77 -14.81
C ASP A 28 20.07 -16.13 -14.39
N GLY A 29 19.11 -15.23 -14.54
CA GLY A 29 17.72 -15.49 -14.15
C GLY A 29 17.52 -15.76 -12.65
N LEU A 30 18.51 -15.40 -11.80
CA LEU A 30 18.62 -15.86 -10.41
C LEU A 30 18.56 -17.39 -10.23
N GLY A 31 18.98 -18.15 -11.24
CA GLY A 31 18.92 -19.61 -11.25
C GLY A 31 17.52 -20.18 -11.50
N GLU A 32 16.52 -19.35 -11.82
CA GLU A 32 15.15 -19.79 -12.05
C GLU A 32 14.91 -20.09 -13.54
N ALA A 33 14.99 -21.38 -13.92
CA ALA A 33 14.79 -21.81 -15.31
C ALA A 33 13.31 -21.85 -15.74
N ASN A 34 12.38 -22.11 -14.82
CA ASN A 34 10.95 -22.19 -15.11
C ASN A 34 10.28 -20.83 -14.87
N ASN A 35 9.57 -20.31 -15.87
CA ASN A 35 8.82 -19.03 -15.82
C ASN A 35 9.54 -17.84 -15.13
N PRO A 36 10.81 -17.55 -15.44
CA PRO A 36 11.56 -16.45 -14.81
C PRO A 36 10.90 -15.07 -15.00
N GLU A 37 10.16 -14.87 -16.10
CA GLU A 37 9.42 -13.66 -16.41
C GLU A 37 8.21 -13.41 -15.51
N TRP A 38 7.79 -14.43 -14.74
CA TRP A 38 6.66 -14.36 -13.81
C TRP A 38 7.09 -14.32 -12.33
N LYS A 39 8.40 -14.28 -12.06
CA LYS A 39 8.97 -14.28 -10.71
C LYS A 39 9.50 -12.89 -10.35
N THR A 40 8.92 -12.26 -9.33
CA THR A 40 9.30 -10.91 -8.89
C THR A 40 10.56 -10.94 -8.04
N VAL A 41 11.37 -9.88 -8.15
CA VAL A 41 12.67 -9.77 -7.45
C VAL A 41 12.58 -8.80 -6.27
N ALA A 42 13.33 -9.08 -5.21
CA ALA A 42 13.52 -8.22 -4.05
C ALA A 42 15.00 -8.21 -3.62
N LEU A 43 15.36 -7.35 -2.67
CA LEU A 43 16.62 -7.45 -1.94
C LEU A 43 16.42 -8.23 -0.65
N ASN A 44 17.40 -9.04 -0.26
CA ASN A 44 17.49 -9.58 1.09
C ASN A 44 18.13 -8.57 2.07
N SER A 45 18.29 -8.96 3.34
CA SER A 45 18.91 -8.12 4.38
C SER A 45 20.42 -7.89 4.21
N THR A 46 21.09 -8.68 3.36
CA THR A 46 22.51 -8.50 3.02
C THR A 46 22.73 -7.64 1.76
N GLY A 47 21.65 -7.22 1.09
CA GLY A 47 21.69 -6.39 -0.11
C GLY A 47 21.82 -7.18 -1.43
N GLU A 48 21.60 -8.49 -1.40
CA GLU A 48 21.63 -9.36 -2.57
C GLU A 48 20.23 -9.47 -3.22
N LEU A 49 20.22 -9.59 -4.55
CA LEU A 49 18.99 -9.80 -5.33
C LEU A 49 18.52 -11.24 -5.19
N VAL A 50 17.24 -11.41 -4.87
CA VAL A 50 16.61 -12.71 -4.66
C VAL A 50 15.23 -12.80 -5.32
N ALA A 51 14.87 -14.00 -5.76
CA ALA A 51 13.51 -14.35 -6.17
C ALA A 51 12.83 -15.15 -5.04
N PRO A 52 12.09 -14.49 -4.13
CA PRO A 52 11.43 -15.18 -3.02
C PRO A 52 10.31 -16.09 -3.53
N ASN A 53 10.04 -17.17 -2.78
CA ASN A 53 8.91 -18.06 -3.00
C ASN A 53 7.57 -17.31 -3.09
N GLY A 54 6.58 -17.95 -3.71
CA GLY A 54 5.18 -17.47 -3.72
C GLY A 54 4.77 -16.59 -4.88
N SER A 55 5.72 -16.03 -5.64
CA SER A 55 5.39 -15.35 -6.91
C SER A 55 4.69 -16.30 -7.90
N ILE A 56 3.89 -15.74 -8.81
CA ILE A 56 2.97 -16.55 -9.63
C ILE A 56 3.70 -17.53 -10.57
N GLY A 57 4.95 -17.24 -10.95
CA GLY A 57 5.78 -18.14 -11.74
C GLY A 57 6.09 -19.47 -11.05
N PHE A 58 6.07 -19.54 -9.71
CA PHE A 58 6.27 -20.80 -8.97
C PHE A 58 5.02 -21.69 -8.94
N ARG A 59 3.85 -21.19 -9.39
CA ARG A 59 2.58 -21.92 -9.30
C ARG A 59 2.44 -23.01 -10.36
N TRP A 60 3.04 -22.82 -11.53
CA TRP A 60 2.86 -23.67 -12.70
C TRP A 60 4.22 -24.10 -13.25
N GLY A 61 4.29 -25.25 -13.91
CA GLY A 61 5.56 -25.79 -14.46
C GLY A 61 6.50 -26.40 -13.42
N GLU A 62 6.31 -26.11 -12.13
CA GLU A 62 7.08 -26.66 -11.01
C GLU A 62 6.19 -26.88 -9.77
N LYS A 63 6.76 -27.39 -8.66
CA LYS A 63 6.03 -27.67 -7.40
C LYS A 63 6.89 -27.35 -6.18
N GLY A 64 6.22 -27.08 -5.06
CA GLY A 64 6.85 -26.94 -3.74
C GLY A 64 7.26 -25.51 -3.35
N LYS A 65 7.39 -24.59 -4.31
CA LYS A 65 7.82 -23.20 -4.05
C LYS A 65 6.69 -22.14 -4.08
N TRP A 66 5.45 -22.54 -4.41
CA TRP A 66 4.30 -21.61 -4.38
C TRP A 66 3.69 -21.54 -2.97
N ASN A 67 4.40 -20.86 -2.07
CA ASN A 67 4.03 -20.64 -0.67
C ASN A 67 4.54 -19.26 -0.21
N LEU A 68 4.21 -18.85 1.02
CA LEU A 68 4.68 -17.57 1.61
C LEU A 68 5.78 -17.79 2.65
N GLU A 69 6.49 -18.92 2.60
CA GLU A 69 7.64 -19.13 3.47
C GLU A 69 8.74 -18.12 3.11
N PRO A 70 9.48 -17.58 4.10
CA PRO A 70 10.55 -16.60 3.85
C PRO A 70 11.78 -17.32 3.29
N VAL A 71 11.67 -17.86 2.08
CA VAL A 71 12.69 -18.69 1.43
C VAL A 71 12.92 -18.18 0.01
N ALA A 72 14.19 -18.08 -0.38
CA ALA A 72 14.62 -17.85 -1.75
C ALA A 72 15.72 -18.88 -2.08
N ALA A 73 15.65 -19.52 -3.25
CA ALA A 73 16.60 -20.55 -3.68
C ALA A 73 16.86 -21.67 -2.64
N GLY A 74 15.87 -21.98 -1.79
CA GLY A 74 15.99 -23.00 -0.73
C GLY A 74 16.67 -22.53 0.56
N VAL A 75 17.00 -21.25 0.68
CA VAL A 75 17.62 -20.64 1.87
C VAL A 75 16.63 -19.69 2.53
N GLU A 76 16.52 -19.75 3.86
CA GLU A 76 15.73 -18.79 4.63
C GLU A 76 16.27 -17.37 4.40
N THR A 77 15.37 -16.46 4.03
CA THR A 77 15.71 -15.14 3.50
C THR A 77 14.80 -14.08 4.09
N GLU A 78 15.38 -13.11 4.78
CA GLU A 78 14.69 -11.89 5.20
C GLU A 78 14.77 -10.83 4.09
N LEU A 79 13.63 -10.25 3.72
CA LEU A 79 13.54 -9.27 2.63
C LEU A 79 13.63 -7.83 3.14
N SER A 80 14.46 -7.03 2.48
CA SER A 80 14.58 -5.59 2.73
C SER A 80 13.39 -4.83 2.17
N LEU A 81 12.71 -4.05 3.01
CA LEU A 81 11.58 -3.22 2.58
C LEU A 81 12.04 -2.01 1.78
N SER A 82 13.02 -1.26 2.30
CA SER A 82 13.45 0.03 1.76
C SER A 82 14.87 -0.03 1.21
N LEU A 83 15.14 0.75 0.17
CA LEU A 83 16.48 1.03 -0.33
C LEU A 83 17.16 2.20 0.41
N LEU A 84 16.44 2.93 1.26
CA LEU A 84 17.03 4.01 2.05
C LEU A 84 18.14 3.46 2.96
N GLY A 85 19.31 4.10 2.96
CA GLY A 85 20.51 3.63 3.66
C GLY A 85 21.36 2.58 2.92
N GLN A 86 20.87 2.06 1.78
CA GLN A 86 21.60 1.12 0.93
C GLN A 86 21.48 1.45 -0.57
N HIS A 87 21.02 2.65 -0.92
CA HIS A 87 20.84 3.11 -2.29
C HIS A 87 22.13 3.65 -2.89
N ASP A 88 22.18 3.69 -4.22
CA ASP A 88 23.33 4.20 -4.95
C ASP A 88 23.15 5.68 -5.31
N ASP A 89 21.89 6.11 -5.48
CA ASP A 89 21.51 7.46 -5.89
C ASP A 89 20.10 7.83 -5.40
N VAL A 90 19.70 9.08 -5.58
CA VAL A 90 18.34 9.58 -5.36
C VAL A 90 17.77 10.09 -6.68
N ALA A 91 16.60 9.59 -7.06
CA ALA A 91 15.95 9.93 -8.33
C ALA A 91 14.59 10.61 -8.12
N GLY A 92 14.30 11.61 -8.96
CA GLY A 92 13.00 12.25 -9.04
C GLY A 92 12.00 11.40 -9.82
N VAL A 93 11.01 10.84 -9.14
CA VAL A 93 9.96 9.99 -9.73
C VAL A 93 8.62 10.73 -9.73
N ALA A 94 7.99 10.79 -10.90
CA ALA A 94 6.73 11.48 -11.15
C ALA A 94 5.52 10.63 -10.72
N PHE A 95 4.68 11.21 -9.85
CA PHE A 95 3.40 10.65 -9.41
C PHE A 95 2.24 11.52 -9.92
N PRO A 96 1.17 10.91 -10.46
CA PRO A 96 -0.01 11.67 -10.86
C PRO A 96 -0.77 12.18 -9.63
N TYR A 97 -1.29 13.40 -9.71
CA TYR A 97 -2.10 14.01 -8.68
C TYR A 97 -3.41 14.57 -9.25
N PHE A 98 -4.53 14.00 -8.81
CA PHE A 98 -5.87 14.37 -9.28
C PHE A 98 -6.65 15.24 -8.29
N GLY A 99 -6.17 15.39 -7.05
CA GLY A 99 -6.86 16.15 -6.01
C GLY A 99 -6.98 17.65 -6.29
N GLY A 100 -6.27 18.15 -7.32
CA GLY A 100 -6.38 19.53 -7.80
C GLY A 100 -7.43 19.74 -8.89
N ASN A 101 -8.05 18.68 -9.41
CA ASN A 101 -9.06 18.79 -10.45
C ASN A 101 -10.32 19.48 -9.91
N GLU A 102 -10.68 20.61 -10.50
CA GLU A 102 -11.86 21.37 -10.08
C GLU A 102 -13.15 20.66 -10.49
N ASN A 103 -14.14 20.68 -9.59
CA ASN A 103 -15.48 20.15 -9.84
C ASN A 103 -16.52 21.10 -9.22
N PRO A 104 -17.67 21.34 -9.88
CA PRO A 104 -18.71 22.22 -9.33
C PRO A 104 -19.30 21.79 -7.97
N HIS A 105 -19.17 20.51 -7.61
CA HIS A 105 -19.84 19.90 -6.46
C HIS A 105 -18.89 19.34 -5.40
N PHE A 106 -17.59 19.30 -5.69
CA PHE A 106 -16.57 18.75 -4.80
C PHE A 106 -15.43 19.74 -4.60
N ARG A 107 -14.87 19.76 -3.39
CA ARG A 107 -13.70 20.57 -3.08
C ARG A 107 -12.47 19.97 -3.73
N SER A 108 -11.57 20.84 -4.17
CA SER A 108 -10.26 20.46 -4.69
C SER A 108 -9.16 21.18 -3.91
N VAL A 109 -7.96 20.60 -3.92
CA VAL A 109 -6.76 21.20 -3.34
C VAL A 109 -5.73 21.34 -4.45
N ARG A 110 -5.53 22.56 -4.93
CA ARG A 110 -4.63 22.83 -6.05
C ARG A 110 -3.18 22.48 -5.71
N GLN A 111 -2.57 21.63 -6.53
CA GLN A 111 -1.13 21.36 -6.61
C GLN A 111 -0.80 21.08 -8.09
N GLU A 112 0.47 20.81 -8.40
CA GLU A 112 0.86 20.36 -9.73
C GLU A 112 0.20 19.01 -10.05
N PRO A 113 -0.26 18.78 -11.31
CA PRO A 113 -0.89 17.53 -11.71
C PRO A 113 0.09 16.34 -11.70
N VAL A 114 1.39 16.63 -11.67
CA VAL A 114 2.47 15.66 -11.50
C VAL A 114 3.35 16.13 -10.35
N LEU A 115 3.51 15.28 -9.34
CA LEU A 115 4.38 15.51 -8.19
C LEU A 115 5.66 14.68 -8.37
N VAL A 116 6.81 15.34 -8.54
CA VAL A 116 8.09 14.65 -8.65
C VAL A 116 8.67 14.44 -7.26
N ARG A 117 8.70 13.18 -6.82
CA ARG A 117 9.12 12.75 -5.47
C ARG A 117 10.56 12.25 -5.51
N GLN A 118 11.33 12.51 -4.46
CA GLN A 118 12.70 11.98 -4.33
C GLN A 118 12.68 10.58 -3.72
N LEU A 119 13.24 9.59 -4.42
CA LEU A 119 13.29 8.21 -3.95
C LEU A 119 14.71 7.63 -3.97
N PRO A 120 15.04 6.77 -2.99
CA PRO A 120 16.31 6.04 -2.98
C PRO A 120 16.26 4.95 -4.05
N VAL A 121 17.26 4.91 -4.93
CA VAL A 121 17.32 3.98 -6.07
C VAL A 121 18.62 3.20 -6.12
N LYS A 122 18.58 2.03 -6.77
CA LYS A 122 19.78 1.30 -7.18
C LYS A 122 19.89 1.21 -8.69
N ARG A 123 21.12 1.20 -9.20
CA ARG A 123 21.40 0.95 -10.62
C ARG A 123 21.75 -0.51 -10.82
N LEU A 124 21.11 -1.17 -11.78
CA LEU A 124 21.31 -2.58 -12.08
C LEU A 124 21.56 -2.78 -13.57
N ASP A 125 22.58 -3.56 -13.89
CA ASP A 125 22.80 -4.10 -15.24
C ASP A 125 21.83 -5.24 -15.51
N LEU A 126 21.11 -5.14 -16.62
CA LEU A 126 20.14 -6.14 -17.07
C LEU A 126 20.76 -7.13 -18.05
N ALA A 127 20.07 -8.25 -18.26
CA ALA A 127 20.49 -9.30 -19.17
C ALA A 127 20.64 -8.84 -20.64
N ASP A 128 19.94 -7.79 -21.03
CA ASP A 128 20.03 -7.20 -22.38
C ASP A 128 21.22 -6.22 -22.54
N GLY A 129 22.01 -6.04 -21.48
CA GLY A 129 23.16 -5.12 -21.45
C GLY A 129 22.80 -3.66 -21.15
N SER A 130 21.52 -3.35 -20.89
CA SER A 130 21.11 -2.02 -20.44
C SER A 130 21.28 -1.86 -18.94
N GLU A 131 21.56 -0.63 -18.49
CA GLU A 131 21.48 -0.25 -17.07
C GLU A 131 20.10 0.34 -16.81
N ARG A 132 19.45 -0.06 -15.71
CA ARG A 132 18.18 0.53 -15.26
C ARG A 132 18.20 0.82 -13.76
N MET A 133 17.49 1.88 -13.38
CA MET A 133 17.22 2.16 -11.98
C MET A 133 16.06 1.32 -11.45
N VAL A 134 16.19 0.87 -10.22
CA VAL A 134 15.12 0.19 -9.47
C VAL A 134 14.83 0.89 -8.16
N VAL A 135 13.58 0.75 -7.73
CA VAL A 135 13.07 1.21 -6.44
C VAL A 135 12.19 0.14 -5.81
N SER A 136 12.07 0.09 -4.48
CA SER A 136 11.13 -0.84 -3.85
C SER A 136 9.69 -0.29 -3.89
N VAL A 137 8.70 -1.19 -3.93
CA VAL A 137 7.29 -0.80 -3.77
C VAL A 137 7.04 -0.09 -2.44
N TYR A 138 7.75 -0.46 -1.38
CA TYR A 138 7.65 0.22 -0.08
C TYR A 138 8.03 1.71 -0.19
N ASP A 139 9.16 2.01 -0.85
CA ASP A 139 9.61 3.39 -1.03
C ASP A 139 8.65 4.19 -1.91
N LEU A 140 8.13 3.58 -2.98
CA LEU A 140 7.09 4.17 -3.83
C LEU A 140 5.82 4.51 -3.03
N VAL A 141 5.39 3.62 -2.14
CA VAL A 141 4.22 3.85 -1.29
C VAL A 141 4.46 5.01 -0.34
N LEU A 142 5.59 5.06 0.37
CA LEU A 142 5.86 6.15 1.31
C LEU A 142 5.98 7.51 0.60
N ALA A 143 6.61 7.55 -0.57
CA ALA A 143 6.70 8.75 -1.40
C ALA A 143 5.33 9.19 -1.93
N ASN A 144 4.48 8.25 -2.36
CA ASN A 144 3.11 8.54 -2.77
C ASN A 144 2.27 9.15 -1.63
N TYR A 145 2.44 8.67 -0.39
CA TYR A 145 1.82 9.24 0.81
C TYR A 145 2.49 10.53 1.30
N GLY A 146 3.56 11.00 0.64
CA GLY A 146 4.21 12.26 0.92
C GLY A 146 4.96 12.32 2.24
N LEU A 147 5.49 11.21 2.74
CA LEU A 147 6.29 11.19 3.96
C LEU A 147 7.70 11.70 3.71
N ASP A 148 8.17 12.67 4.51
CA ASP A 148 9.57 13.08 4.50
C ASP A 148 10.45 11.98 5.11
N ARG A 149 11.57 11.72 4.45
CA ARG A 149 12.54 10.67 4.78
C ARG A 149 13.98 11.17 4.70
N GLY A 150 14.18 12.49 4.68
CA GLY A 150 15.50 13.11 4.61
C GLY A 150 16.14 13.07 3.21
N LEU A 151 15.32 13.12 2.17
CA LEU A 151 15.75 13.09 0.76
C LEU A 151 15.54 14.44 0.04
N ASP A 152 15.30 15.52 0.79
CA ASP A 152 15.00 16.86 0.26
C ASP A 152 13.83 16.89 -0.77
N ASP A 153 12.76 16.13 -0.48
CA ASP A 153 11.52 16.17 -1.29
C ASP A 153 10.67 17.40 -0.93
N CYS A 154 10.63 18.40 -1.81
CA CYS A 154 9.83 19.61 -1.58
C CYS A 154 8.30 19.35 -1.56
N HIS A 155 7.83 18.20 -2.04
CA HIS A 155 6.43 17.81 -2.00
C HIS A 155 6.09 17.00 -0.75
N SER A 156 7.06 16.54 0.07
CA SER A 156 6.77 15.81 1.30
C SER A 156 6.27 16.74 2.40
N ALA A 157 5.57 16.16 3.37
CA ALA A 157 5.05 16.88 4.53
C ALA A 157 6.03 16.73 5.70
N ASN A 158 6.32 17.85 6.38
CA ASN A 158 7.10 17.85 7.61
C ASN A 158 6.21 17.56 8.83
N ASN A 159 4.92 17.87 8.72
CA ASN A 159 3.94 17.66 9.77
C ASN A 159 2.51 17.54 9.20
N TYR A 160 1.55 17.15 10.03
CA TYR A 160 0.17 16.93 9.61
C TYR A 160 -0.61 18.20 9.19
N ASN A 161 -0.13 19.39 9.57
CA ASN A 161 -0.75 20.66 9.21
C ASN A 161 -0.33 21.17 7.83
N ASP A 162 0.73 20.62 7.24
CA ASP A 162 1.18 20.99 5.91
C ASP A 162 0.15 20.54 4.88
N VAL A 163 -0.27 21.45 4.00
CA VAL A 163 -1.21 21.13 2.91
C VAL A 163 -0.41 20.50 1.76
N LYS A 164 -0.04 19.24 1.93
CA LYS A 164 0.62 18.38 0.93
C LYS A 164 -0.29 17.21 0.60
N ALA A 165 -0.14 16.61 -0.58
CA ALA A 165 -1.01 15.52 -1.00
C ALA A 165 -1.12 14.43 0.08
N TYR A 166 -2.35 14.13 0.47
CA TYR A 166 -2.73 13.07 1.43
C TYR A 166 -2.38 13.30 2.91
N THR A 167 -1.99 14.51 3.33
CA THR A 167 -1.89 14.85 4.77
C THR A 167 -3.26 15.02 5.42
N PRO A 168 -3.37 15.00 6.77
CA PRO A 168 -4.62 15.35 7.46
C PRO A 168 -5.15 16.75 7.11
N ALA A 169 -4.28 17.77 6.96
CA ALA A 169 -4.70 19.10 6.53
C ALA A 169 -5.24 19.12 5.08
N TRP A 170 -4.64 18.34 4.17
CA TRP A 170 -5.18 18.14 2.83
C TRP A 170 -6.52 17.40 2.87
N GLY A 171 -6.63 16.35 3.68
CA GLY A 171 -7.85 15.56 3.84
C GLY A 171 -9.01 16.37 4.41
N GLU A 172 -8.74 17.30 5.33
CA GLU A 172 -9.74 18.23 5.85
C GLU A 172 -10.29 19.15 4.76
N GLN A 173 -9.45 19.65 3.85
CA GLN A 173 -9.91 20.50 2.76
C GLN A 173 -10.76 19.73 1.74
N ILE A 174 -10.37 18.50 1.40
CA ILE A 174 -11.11 17.67 0.45
C ILE A 174 -12.44 17.19 1.06
N THR A 175 -12.37 16.56 2.24
CA THR A 175 -13.48 15.81 2.85
C THR A 175 -14.35 16.65 3.78
N GLY A 176 -13.79 17.73 4.35
CA GLY A 176 -14.44 18.53 5.39
C GLY A 176 -14.44 17.89 6.78
N VAL A 177 -13.89 16.68 6.91
CA VAL A 177 -13.67 16.06 8.22
C VAL A 177 -12.53 16.80 8.90
N PRO A 178 -12.72 17.33 10.13
CA PRO A 178 -11.65 18.01 10.84
C PRO A 178 -10.41 17.13 10.98
N ARG A 179 -9.22 17.67 10.68
CA ARG A 179 -7.94 16.95 10.65
C ARG A 179 -7.64 16.20 11.95
N ARG A 180 -8.01 16.80 13.09
CA ARG A 180 -7.88 16.18 14.41
C ARG A 180 -8.59 14.83 14.49
N HIS A 181 -9.75 14.67 13.84
CA HIS A 181 -10.47 13.41 13.84
C HIS A 181 -9.80 12.38 12.93
N ILE A 182 -9.26 12.83 11.78
CA ILE A 182 -8.45 11.97 10.90
C ILE A 182 -7.24 11.44 11.67
N GLU A 183 -6.52 12.31 12.37
CA GLU A 183 -5.34 11.96 13.16
C GLU A 183 -5.66 11.03 14.33
N THR A 184 -6.68 11.37 15.14
CA THR A 184 -7.08 10.57 16.30
C THR A 184 -7.52 9.17 15.88
N ILE A 185 -8.44 9.07 14.91
CA ILE A 185 -8.97 7.76 14.50
C ILE A 185 -7.89 6.91 13.82
N ALA A 186 -7.02 7.50 13.00
CA ALA A 186 -5.92 6.75 12.40
C ALA A 186 -4.97 6.18 13.47
N ARG A 187 -4.66 6.97 14.51
CA ARG A 187 -3.78 6.55 15.60
C ARG A 187 -4.43 5.48 16.48
N GLU A 188 -5.68 5.67 16.89
CA GLU A 188 -6.43 4.68 17.68
C GLU A 188 -6.63 3.37 16.93
N PHE A 189 -6.94 3.43 15.63
CA PHE A 189 -7.09 2.25 14.79
C PHE A 189 -5.79 1.43 14.72
N ALA A 190 -4.65 2.11 14.47
CA ALA A 190 -3.34 1.48 14.40
C ALA A 190 -2.88 0.96 15.77
N GLU A 191 -3.14 1.72 16.85
CA GLU A 191 -2.79 1.35 18.22
C GLU A 191 -3.55 0.11 18.68
N THR A 192 -4.86 0.03 18.41
CA THR A 192 -5.65 -1.17 18.68
C THR A 192 -5.11 -2.35 17.88
N ALA A 193 -4.83 -2.18 16.59
CA ALA A 193 -4.26 -3.26 15.79
C ALA A 193 -2.91 -3.73 16.33
N HIS A 194 -2.03 -2.81 16.73
CA HIS A 194 -0.74 -3.14 17.33
C HIS A 194 -0.89 -3.95 18.62
N LYS A 195 -1.69 -3.45 19.58
CA LYS A 195 -1.94 -4.12 20.88
C LYS A 195 -2.57 -5.50 20.72
N THR A 196 -3.44 -5.65 19.72
CA THR A 196 -4.26 -6.84 19.56
C THR A 196 -3.77 -7.81 18.49
N HIS A 197 -2.62 -7.52 17.86
CA HIS A 197 -2.06 -8.29 16.75
C HIS A 197 -3.02 -8.38 15.55
N GLY A 198 -3.55 -7.22 15.14
CA GLY A 198 -4.33 -7.05 13.92
C GLY A 198 -5.84 -7.03 14.10
N ARG A 199 -6.40 -6.95 15.32
CA ARG A 199 -7.86 -6.94 15.56
C ARG A 199 -8.50 -5.55 15.42
N SER A 200 -8.19 -4.88 14.32
CA SER A 200 -8.93 -3.70 13.84
C SER A 200 -9.61 -4.04 12.51
N MET A 201 -10.86 -3.63 12.35
CA MET A 201 -11.69 -4.01 11.20
C MET A 201 -12.36 -2.80 10.56
N ILE A 202 -12.45 -2.82 9.23
CA ILE A 202 -13.26 -1.88 8.47
C ILE A 202 -14.42 -2.65 7.85
N ILE A 203 -15.66 -2.23 8.18
CA ILE A 203 -16.88 -2.74 7.56
C ILE A 203 -17.37 -1.69 6.56
N LEU A 204 -17.57 -2.11 5.31
CA LEU A 204 -18.00 -1.23 4.24
C LEU A 204 -19.10 -1.88 3.39
N GLY A 205 -19.84 -1.02 2.68
CA GLY A 205 -20.89 -1.45 1.76
C GLY A 205 -21.00 -0.52 0.55
N ALA A 206 -22.17 -0.53 -0.10
CA ALA A 206 -22.43 0.19 -1.34
C ALA A 206 -22.12 1.70 -1.29
N GLY A 207 -22.17 2.33 -0.11
CA GLY A 207 -21.92 3.77 0.06
C GLY A 207 -20.53 4.23 -0.39
N VAL A 208 -19.54 3.34 -0.41
CA VAL A 208 -18.18 3.60 -0.94
C VAL A 208 -17.87 2.80 -2.20
N ASN A 209 -18.60 1.71 -2.45
CA ASN A 209 -18.38 0.80 -3.58
C ASN A 209 -19.11 1.18 -4.87
N HIS A 210 -20.21 1.94 -4.80
CA HIS A 210 -20.99 2.30 -6.00
C HIS A 210 -20.56 3.65 -6.61
N TRP A 211 -19.28 4.01 -6.42
CA TRP A 211 -18.66 5.18 -7.03
C TRP A 211 -17.85 4.77 -8.26
N TYR A 212 -17.69 5.69 -9.22
CA TYR A 212 -16.88 5.44 -10.42
C TYR A 212 -15.43 5.07 -10.04
N HIS A 213 -14.84 5.77 -9.07
CA HIS A 213 -13.52 5.50 -8.50
C HIS A 213 -13.59 4.64 -7.22
N MET A 214 -14.47 3.63 -7.20
CA MET A 214 -14.60 2.71 -6.05
C MET A 214 -13.30 1.98 -5.69
N ASP A 215 -12.45 1.74 -6.68
CA ASP A 215 -11.15 1.10 -6.53
C ASP A 215 -10.21 1.94 -5.67
N MET A 216 -10.25 3.27 -5.79
CA MET A 216 -9.46 4.18 -4.94
C MET A 216 -9.94 4.15 -3.49
N ASN A 217 -11.26 4.18 -3.28
CA ASN A 217 -11.85 4.02 -1.94
C ASN A 217 -11.40 2.70 -1.30
N TYR A 218 -11.49 1.60 -2.05
CA TYR A 218 -11.11 0.27 -1.58
C TYR A 218 -9.63 0.18 -1.27
N ARG A 219 -8.76 0.63 -2.17
CA ARG A 219 -7.30 0.58 -1.97
C ARG A 219 -6.85 1.42 -0.78
N GLY A 220 -7.48 2.57 -0.53
CA GLY A 220 -7.24 3.37 0.68
C GLY A 220 -7.50 2.57 1.96
N MET A 221 -8.68 1.95 2.06
CA MET A 221 -9.05 1.13 3.23
C MET A 221 -8.20 -0.15 3.34
N ILE A 222 -7.90 -0.81 2.22
CA ILE A 222 -7.05 -2.01 2.18
C ILE A 222 -5.63 -1.66 2.67
N ASN A 223 -5.06 -0.54 2.24
CA ASN A 223 -3.74 -0.09 2.69
C ASN A 223 -3.71 0.09 4.21
N MET A 224 -4.73 0.73 4.81
CA MET A 224 -4.81 0.87 6.27
C MET A 224 -4.75 -0.49 6.97
N LEU A 225 -5.53 -1.47 6.49
CA LEU A 225 -5.57 -2.82 7.06
C LEU A 225 -4.26 -3.59 6.85
N VAL A 226 -3.61 -3.44 5.69
CA VAL A 226 -2.33 -4.08 5.38
C VAL A 226 -1.21 -3.47 6.24
N PHE A 227 -1.15 -2.16 6.38
CA PHE A 227 -0.15 -1.48 7.22
C PHE A 227 -0.30 -1.85 8.70
N CYS A 228 -1.52 -2.12 9.15
CA CYS A 228 -1.80 -2.52 10.52
C CYS A 228 -1.83 -4.05 10.75
N GLY A 229 -1.50 -4.86 9.73
CA GLY A 229 -1.45 -6.32 9.86
C GLY A 229 -2.80 -6.98 10.15
N CYS A 230 -3.92 -6.35 9.77
CA CYS A 230 -5.25 -6.81 10.13
C CYS A 230 -5.80 -7.92 9.22
N VAL A 231 -5.32 -8.01 7.98
CA VAL A 231 -5.82 -8.97 7.00
C VAL A 231 -5.39 -10.39 7.37
N GLY A 232 -6.35 -11.30 7.51
CA GLY A 232 -6.10 -12.70 7.87
C GLY A 232 -6.16 -12.99 9.37
N GLN A 233 -6.41 -11.99 10.22
CA GLN A 233 -6.54 -12.14 11.66
C GLN A 233 -8.01 -12.20 12.10
N THR A 234 -8.33 -13.08 13.05
CA THR A 234 -9.68 -13.17 13.62
C THR A 234 -10.02 -11.90 14.39
N GLY A 235 -11.16 -11.27 14.06
CA GLY A 235 -11.56 -9.97 14.62
C GLY A 235 -10.90 -8.77 13.93
N GLY A 236 -10.11 -8.99 12.89
CA GLY A 236 -9.48 -7.96 12.07
C GLY A 236 -9.83 -8.07 10.59
N GLY A 237 -9.47 -7.03 9.83
CA GLY A 237 -9.41 -7.11 8.38
C GLY A 237 -10.58 -6.45 7.66
N TRP A 238 -10.89 -6.98 6.48
CA TRP A 238 -11.80 -6.38 5.51
C TRP A 238 -13.15 -7.12 5.49
N GLY A 239 -14.22 -6.41 5.87
CA GLY A 239 -15.59 -6.94 5.90
C GLY A 239 -16.50 -6.21 4.92
N ALA A 240 -16.57 -6.65 3.66
CA ALA A 240 -17.53 -6.11 2.71
C ALA A 240 -18.93 -6.74 2.84
N LEU A 241 -19.95 -5.90 2.85
CA LEU A 241 -21.36 -6.26 2.86
C LEU A 241 -22.03 -5.68 1.61
N CYS A 242 -22.30 -6.52 0.61
CA CYS A 242 -22.95 -6.09 -0.64
C CYS A 242 -24.32 -6.74 -0.91
N ARG A 243 -24.62 -7.93 -0.37
CA ARG A 243 -25.93 -8.61 -0.49
C ARG A 243 -26.23 -9.57 0.68
N PRO A 244 -27.51 -9.79 1.06
CA PRO A 244 -27.91 -10.96 1.84
C PRO A 244 -27.80 -12.21 0.96
N GLY A 245 -26.91 -13.15 1.29
CA GLY A 245 -26.83 -14.45 0.61
C GLY A 245 -25.43 -15.03 0.40
N GLU A 246 -24.36 -14.24 0.54
CA GLU A 246 -23.00 -14.78 0.62
C GLU A 246 -22.73 -15.23 2.07
N ALA A 247 -22.63 -16.55 2.26
CA ALA A 247 -22.48 -17.23 3.56
C ALA A 247 -21.26 -16.79 4.40
N ALA A 248 -20.41 -15.89 3.89
CA ALA A 248 -19.31 -15.28 4.65
C ALA A 248 -19.79 -14.22 5.66
N ALA A 249 -20.92 -13.54 5.43
CA ALA A 249 -21.32 -12.38 6.22
C ALA A 249 -21.86 -12.73 7.61
N ALA A 250 -22.70 -13.75 7.74
CA ALA A 250 -23.34 -14.12 9.01
C ALA A 250 -22.34 -14.69 10.04
N ASN A 251 -21.42 -15.55 9.59
CA ASN A 251 -20.39 -16.12 10.47
C ASN A 251 -19.32 -15.10 10.88
N ARG A 252 -19.00 -14.11 10.03
CA ARG A 252 -18.02 -13.07 10.36
C ARG A 252 -18.54 -12.05 11.35
N LEU A 253 -19.82 -11.66 11.27
CA LEU A 253 -20.45 -10.77 12.25
C LEU A 253 -20.61 -11.45 13.62
N ALA A 254 -20.99 -12.73 13.64
CA ALA A 254 -21.05 -13.51 14.88
C ALA A 254 -19.65 -13.73 15.48
N ALA A 255 -18.63 -13.99 14.66
CA ALA A 255 -17.23 -14.09 15.10
C ALA A 255 -16.64 -12.75 15.57
N ALA A 256 -17.17 -11.62 15.06
CA ALA A 256 -16.86 -10.27 15.52
C ALA A 256 -17.71 -9.81 16.71
N GLY A 257 -18.51 -10.70 17.33
CA GLY A 257 -19.31 -10.39 18.52
C GLY A 257 -20.53 -9.48 18.28
N LEU A 258 -20.83 -9.13 17.02
CA LEU A 258 -21.94 -8.27 16.65
C LEU A 258 -23.26 -9.06 16.61
N ARG A 259 -24.09 -8.89 17.64
CA ARG A 259 -25.50 -9.33 17.63
C ARG A 259 -26.36 -8.21 17.03
N ALA A 260 -27.36 -8.60 16.23
CA ALA A 260 -28.36 -7.66 15.74
C ALA A 260 -29.28 -7.23 16.90
N GLY A 261 -29.08 -6.02 17.42
CA GLY A 261 -29.90 -5.42 18.48
C GLY A 261 -29.14 -4.34 19.25
N LEU A 262 -29.80 -3.22 19.54
CA LEU A 262 -29.27 -2.16 20.41
C LEU A 262 -29.44 -2.59 21.88
N GLU A 263 -28.43 -3.25 22.44
CA GLU A 263 -28.26 -3.37 23.89
C GLU A 263 -26.90 -2.80 24.31
N SER A 264 -26.87 -2.12 25.45
CA SER A 264 -25.68 -1.43 25.96
C SER A 264 -24.53 -2.40 26.27
N PRO A 265 -23.26 -2.00 26.05
CA PRO A 265 -22.11 -2.88 26.21
C PRO A 265 -21.86 -3.19 27.69
N ALA A 266 -21.55 -4.47 27.98
CA ALA A 266 -21.37 -5.00 29.33
C ALA A 266 -19.90 -5.33 29.70
N ALA A 267 -18.90 -4.94 28.90
CA ALA A 267 -17.49 -5.22 29.21
C ALA A 267 -16.53 -4.14 28.69
N SER A 268 -15.40 -3.97 29.40
CA SER A 268 -14.40 -2.89 29.25
C SER A 268 -13.31 -3.14 28.20
N ASP A 269 -13.48 -4.11 27.31
CA ASP A 269 -12.54 -4.37 26.21
C ASP A 269 -13.14 -3.82 24.90
N GLU A 270 -12.97 -2.52 24.67
CA GLU A 270 -13.54 -1.83 23.51
C GLU A 270 -12.91 -2.34 22.20
N GLN A 271 -13.73 -3.05 21.40
CA GLN A 271 -13.47 -3.30 19.99
C GLN A 271 -13.86 -2.05 19.21
N TYR A 272 -12.89 -1.41 18.55
CA TYR A 272 -13.16 -0.24 17.72
C TYR A 272 -13.71 -0.70 16.36
N LEU A 273 -15.01 -0.50 16.19
CA LEU A 273 -15.72 -0.79 14.96
C LEU A 273 -16.00 0.51 14.22
N VAL A 274 -15.27 0.74 13.13
CA VAL A 274 -15.53 1.92 12.27
C VAL A 274 -16.63 1.57 11.29
N PHE A 275 -17.84 2.05 11.56
CA PHE A 275 -18.92 2.09 10.57
C PHE A 275 -18.79 3.36 9.73
N LEU A 276 -18.42 3.19 8.47
CA LEU A 276 -18.49 4.28 7.49
C LEU A 276 -19.93 4.42 7.00
N GLN A 277 -20.73 5.23 7.70
CA GLN A 277 -21.99 5.75 7.17
C GLN A 277 -21.71 6.94 6.22
N PRO A 278 -22.60 7.20 5.24
CA PRO A 278 -22.36 8.23 4.23
C PRO A 278 -22.46 9.63 4.83
N CYS A 279 -21.35 10.13 5.37
CA CYS A 279 -21.19 11.54 5.69
C CYS A 279 -20.41 12.21 4.56
N GLN A 280 -21.14 12.64 3.54
CA GLN A 280 -20.74 13.53 2.43
C GLN A 280 -19.56 13.04 1.54
N PRO A 281 -19.76 13.02 0.21
CA PRO A 281 -18.90 12.29 -0.71
C PRO A 281 -17.57 13.00 -1.04
N VAL A 282 -16.54 12.20 -1.35
CA VAL A 282 -15.31 12.62 -2.02
C VAL A 282 -15.20 11.78 -3.29
N ALA A 283 -15.45 12.40 -4.44
CA ALA A 283 -15.07 11.86 -5.73
C ALA A 283 -13.77 12.56 -6.13
N LEU A 284 -12.67 11.80 -6.20
CA LEU A 284 -11.46 12.14 -6.94
C LEU A 284 -11.58 11.52 -8.32
#